data_AF-X0XD31-F1
#
_entry.id   AF-X0XD31-F1
#
_cell.length_a   1.000
_cell.length_b   1.000
_cell.length_c   1.000
_cell.angle_alpha   90.00
_cell.angle_beta   90.00
_cell.angle_gamma   90.00
#
_symmetry.space_group_name_H-M   'P 1'
#
loop_
_entity.id
_entity.type
_entity.pdbx_description
1 polymer ?
#
loop_
_entity_poly.entity_id
_entity_poly.type
_entity_poly.pdbx_seq_one_letter_code
_entity_poly.pdbx_strand_id
1 'polypeptide(L)'
;VEGYMDVLTAHQHEIANVVASMGTALTEAQLRLLTRSSKRFALALDADAAGYQATLRSAALAQETLAERVVPVPTPGGLIKYESHLDVDIRIITLPQGQDPDKVIRESPALWAELVESALPIVEYYFKAVTSELDLDSPKGKAEAVRRLMPVIQEIGNAVERTHYIQKLARLVRVDERTLLRQAGMKGKMAKRRKEEGGALPDREELTFGLEEYCLSTLLKRPHLLHSLDEALRDVGADGLNVDDFVQAENR
;
A
#
# COMPACT_ATOMS: atom_id res chain seq x y z
N VAL A 1 -5.39 1.17 -18.66
CA VAL A 1 -6.30 0.20 -19.31
C VAL A 1 -5.73 -1.20 -19.12
N GLU A 2 -6.46 -2.27 -19.43
CA GLU A 2 -6.02 -3.64 -19.14
C GLU A 2 -5.38 -4.33 -20.35
N GLY A 3 -5.95 -4.09 -21.54
CA GLY A 3 -5.56 -4.77 -22.78
C GLY A 3 -4.66 -3.91 -23.69
N TYR A 4 -3.87 -4.59 -24.51
CA TYR A 4 -3.09 -3.92 -25.56
C TYR A 4 -3.98 -3.30 -26.64
N MET A 5 -5.16 -3.88 -26.90
CA MET A 5 -6.14 -3.35 -27.85
C MET A 5 -6.62 -1.96 -27.45
N ASP A 6 -6.87 -1.73 -26.16
CA ASP A 6 -7.26 -0.42 -25.62
C ASP A 6 -6.20 0.65 -25.94
N VAL A 7 -4.92 0.31 -25.84
CA VAL A 7 -3.79 1.21 -26.13
C VAL A 7 -3.69 1.50 -27.63
N LEU A 8 -3.83 0.47 -28.46
CA LEU A 8 -3.78 0.63 -29.92
C LEU A 8 -4.93 1.52 -30.40
N THR A 9 -6.15 1.28 -29.91
CA THR A 9 -7.32 2.10 -30.24
C THR A 9 -7.16 3.52 -29.72
N ALA A 10 -6.70 3.72 -28.49
CA ALA A 10 -6.39 5.06 -27.97
C ALA A 10 -5.43 5.82 -28.91
N HIS A 11 -4.32 5.18 -29.30
CA HIS A 11 -3.34 5.80 -30.19
C HIS A 11 -3.89 6.05 -31.60
N GLN A 12 -4.74 5.17 -32.12
CA GLN A 12 -5.42 5.36 -33.42
C GLN A 12 -6.32 6.60 -33.43
N HIS A 13 -6.87 6.96 -32.27
CA HIS A 13 -7.69 8.15 -32.04
C HIS A 13 -6.90 9.34 -31.45
N GLU A 14 -5.57 9.36 -31.62
CA GLU A 14 -4.66 10.44 -31.18
C GLU A 14 -4.56 10.64 -29.66
N ILE A 15 -4.98 9.65 -28.86
CA ILE A 15 -4.87 9.65 -27.40
C ILE A 15 -3.57 8.91 -27.01
N ALA A 16 -2.47 9.67 -26.89
CA ALA A 16 -1.13 9.12 -26.70
C ALA A 16 -0.75 8.76 -25.24
N ASN A 17 -1.56 9.14 -24.26
CA ASN A 17 -1.26 9.00 -22.83
C ASN A 17 -1.90 7.76 -22.17
N VAL A 18 -2.10 6.68 -22.94
CA VAL A 18 -2.73 5.43 -22.49
C VAL A 18 -1.72 4.30 -22.46
N VAL A 19 -1.70 3.53 -21.35
CA VAL A 19 -0.83 2.36 -21.16
C VAL A 19 -1.62 1.19 -20.57
N ALA A 20 -1.18 -0.05 -20.87
CA ALA A 20 -1.82 -1.28 -20.44
C ALA A 20 -0.93 -2.13 -19.52
N SER A 21 -1.55 -2.83 -18.56
CA SER A 21 -0.90 -3.84 -17.71
C SER A 21 -0.80 -5.23 -18.36
N MET A 22 -1.25 -5.37 -19.62
CA MET A 22 -1.26 -6.63 -20.38
C MET A 22 -1.97 -7.78 -19.64
N GLY A 23 -3.15 -7.52 -19.07
CA GLY A 23 -3.96 -8.55 -18.40
C GLY A 23 -3.40 -9.04 -17.07
N THR A 24 -2.48 -8.30 -16.44
CA THR A 24 -1.98 -8.58 -15.09
C THR A 24 -2.45 -7.52 -14.10
N ALA A 25 -2.53 -7.90 -12.82
CA ALA A 25 -2.71 -6.93 -11.75
C ALA A 25 -1.52 -5.96 -11.73
N LEU A 26 -1.79 -4.68 -11.47
CA LEU A 26 -0.76 -3.65 -11.41
C LEU A 26 0.30 -4.02 -10.36
N THR A 27 1.57 -4.07 -10.77
CA THR A 27 2.71 -4.39 -9.92
C THR A 27 3.38 -3.13 -9.37
N GLU A 28 4.14 -3.28 -8.30
CA GLU A 28 4.91 -2.20 -7.69
C GLU A 28 5.92 -1.61 -8.68
N ALA A 29 6.63 -2.47 -9.43
CA ALA A 29 7.58 -2.03 -10.43
C ALA A 29 6.91 -1.18 -11.52
N GLN A 30 5.74 -1.61 -12.01
CA GLN A 30 4.95 -0.84 -12.98
C GLN A 30 4.51 0.51 -12.40
N LEU A 31 4.07 0.55 -11.15
CA LEU A 31 3.68 1.80 -10.51
C LEU A 31 4.87 2.75 -10.27
N ARG A 32 6.04 2.23 -9.89
CA ARG A 32 7.28 3.01 -9.80
C ARG A 32 7.67 3.62 -11.16
N LEU A 33 7.41 2.92 -12.27
CA LEU A 33 7.61 3.46 -13.62
C LEU A 33 6.61 4.56 -13.95
N LEU A 34 5.32 4.35 -13.65
CA LEU A 34 4.27 5.33 -13.87
C LEU A 34 4.57 6.65 -13.14
N THR A 35 5.00 6.58 -11.88
CA THR A 35 5.30 7.76 -11.02
C THR A 35 6.50 8.60 -11.44
N ARG A 36 7.33 8.08 -12.35
CA ARG A 36 8.38 8.85 -13.03
C ARG A 36 7.81 9.71 -14.16
N SER A 37 6.68 9.30 -14.74
CA SER A 37 6.08 9.94 -15.92
C SER A 37 4.97 10.93 -15.53
N SER A 38 4.18 10.63 -14.50
CA SER A 38 3.10 11.51 -14.02
C SER A 38 2.89 11.35 -12.51
N LYS A 39 2.21 12.32 -11.88
CA LYS A 39 1.68 12.18 -10.51
C LYS A 39 0.18 11.89 -10.48
N ARG A 40 -0.52 12.06 -11.61
CA ARG A 40 -1.95 11.80 -11.77
C ARG A 40 -2.16 10.62 -12.70
N PHE A 41 -2.90 9.61 -12.23
CA PHE A 41 -3.25 8.42 -13.00
C PHE A 41 -4.75 8.21 -12.99
N ALA A 42 -5.29 7.76 -14.12
CA ALA A 42 -6.67 7.32 -14.23
C ALA A 42 -6.67 5.85 -14.66
N LEU A 43 -7.25 4.99 -13.84
CA LEU A 43 -7.41 3.57 -14.11
C LEU A 43 -8.79 3.34 -14.72
N ALA A 44 -8.83 2.90 -15.97
CA ALA A 44 -10.02 2.28 -16.56
C ALA A 44 -9.82 0.78 -16.48
N LEU A 45 -10.59 0.15 -15.61
CA LEU A 45 -10.63 -1.30 -15.36
C LEU A 45 -12.01 -1.80 -15.76
N ASP A 46 -12.10 -3.07 -16.10
CA ASP A 46 -13.39 -3.68 -16.43
C ASP A 46 -14.31 -3.66 -15.20
N ALA A 47 -15.61 -3.45 -15.44
CA ALA A 47 -16.61 -3.21 -14.41
C ALA A 47 -16.99 -4.47 -13.59
N ASP A 48 -16.14 -5.50 -13.56
CA ASP A 48 -16.43 -6.74 -12.86
C ASP A 48 -16.02 -6.71 -11.38
N ALA A 49 -16.53 -7.68 -10.61
CA ALA A 49 -16.20 -7.83 -9.20
C ALA A 49 -14.69 -8.09 -8.94
N ALA A 50 -13.94 -8.50 -9.97
CA ALA A 50 -12.50 -8.70 -9.90
C ALA A 50 -11.74 -7.36 -9.96
N GLY A 51 -12.22 -6.40 -10.77
CA GLY A 51 -11.71 -5.03 -10.87
C GLY A 51 -11.72 -4.28 -9.54
N TYR A 52 -12.72 -4.51 -8.69
CA TYR A 52 -12.79 -3.92 -7.34
C TYR A 52 -11.64 -4.37 -6.42
N GLN A 53 -11.36 -5.68 -6.38
CA GLN A 53 -10.25 -6.23 -5.59
C GLN A 53 -8.88 -5.87 -6.19
N ALA A 54 -8.79 -5.79 -7.52
CA ALA A 54 -7.59 -5.32 -8.22
C ALA A 54 -7.31 -3.84 -7.93
N THR A 55 -8.35 -3.00 -7.89
CA THR A 55 -8.26 -1.58 -7.55
C THR A 55 -7.74 -1.37 -6.13
N LEU A 56 -8.29 -2.11 -5.16
CA LEU A 56 -7.82 -2.08 -3.77
C LEU A 56 -6.37 -2.49 -3.63
N ARG A 57 -5.98 -3.60 -4.27
CA ARG A 57 -4.60 -4.07 -4.24
C ARG A 57 -3.67 -3.06 -4.88
N SER A 58 -4.08 -2.44 -5.99
CA SER A 58 -3.32 -1.38 -6.65
C SER A 58 -3.18 -0.13 -5.77
N ALA A 59 -4.24 0.24 -5.03
CA ALA A 59 -4.21 1.35 -4.08
C ALA A 59 -3.28 1.09 -2.91
N ALA A 60 -3.41 -0.09 -2.29
CA ALA A 60 -2.59 -0.50 -1.16
C ALA A 60 -1.11 -0.63 -1.57
N LEU A 61 -0.85 -1.25 -2.72
CA LEU A 61 0.48 -1.33 -3.32
C LEU A 61 1.03 0.06 -3.60
N ALA A 62 0.21 0.97 -4.13
CA ALA A 62 0.64 2.35 -4.33
C ALA A 62 1.05 3.04 -3.04
N GLN A 63 0.29 2.83 -1.98
CA GLN A 63 0.64 3.39 -0.69
C GLN A 63 1.92 2.78 -0.12
N GLU A 64 2.05 1.46 -0.13
CA GLU A 64 3.25 0.76 0.38
C GLU A 64 4.51 1.12 -0.41
N THR A 65 4.44 1.02 -1.74
CA THR A 65 5.56 1.30 -2.66
C THR A 65 6.02 2.75 -2.64
N LEU A 66 5.09 3.69 -2.51
CA LEU A 66 5.39 5.13 -2.65
C LEU A 66 5.48 5.85 -1.30
N ALA A 67 5.20 5.18 -0.18
CA ALA A 67 5.43 5.70 1.17
C ALA A 67 6.91 5.86 1.54
N GLU A 68 7.84 5.38 0.71
CA GLU A 68 9.29 5.52 0.93
C GLU A 68 9.79 6.97 0.89
N ARG A 69 9.00 7.94 0.38
CA ARG A 69 9.34 9.37 0.47
C ARG A 69 8.84 9.96 1.78
N VAL A 70 9.68 9.82 2.81
CA VAL A 70 9.55 10.58 4.05
C VAL A 70 9.98 12.02 3.77
N VAL A 71 9.03 12.95 3.74
CA VAL A 71 9.34 14.37 3.53
C VAL A 71 9.47 15.05 4.90
N PRO A 72 10.57 15.77 5.17
CA PRO A 72 10.69 16.56 6.39
C PRO A 72 9.77 17.78 6.30
N VAL A 73 8.74 17.83 7.15
CA VAL A 73 7.81 18.96 7.25
C VAL A 73 8.23 19.82 8.46
N PRO A 74 8.62 21.09 8.25
CA PRO A 74 8.90 22.01 9.34
C PRO A 74 7.60 22.34 10.09
N THR A 75 7.56 22.11 11.40
CA THR A 75 6.44 22.55 12.23
C THR A 75 6.72 23.95 12.82
N PRO A 76 5.68 24.75 13.14
CA PRO A 76 5.84 26.09 13.74
C PRO A 76 6.65 26.12 15.05
N GLY A 77 6.88 24.97 15.69
CA GLY A 77 7.73 24.82 16.88
C GLY A 77 9.20 24.45 16.59
N GLY A 78 9.64 24.47 15.33
CA GLY A 78 11.02 24.14 14.95
C GLY A 78 11.34 22.63 14.91
N LEU A 79 10.35 21.77 15.15
CA LEU A 79 10.52 20.31 15.03
C LEU A 79 10.30 19.87 13.58
N ILE A 80 11.19 19.01 13.08
CA ILE A 80 11.02 18.33 11.80
C ILE A 80 10.13 17.11 12.03
N LYS A 81 8.93 17.12 11.44
CA LYS A 81 8.05 15.95 11.42
C LYS A 81 8.27 15.21 10.11
N TYR A 82 8.45 13.90 10.20
CA TYR A 82 8.61 13.02 9.06
C TYR A 82 7.22 12.50 8.67
N GLU A 83 6.67 12.97 7.55
CA GLU A 83 5.37 12.53 7.04
C GLU A 83 5.56 11.72 5.74
N SER A 84 4.89 10.56 5.68
CA SER A 84 4.80 9.73 4.49
C SER A 84 3.81 10.37 3.52
N HIS A 85 4.32 11.05 2.50
CA HIS A 85 3.47 11.65 1.47
C HIS A 85 3.47 10.75 0.22
N LEU A 86 2.33 10.13 -0.07
CA LEU A 86 2.01 9.80 -1.46
C LEU A 86 1.65 11.11 -2.16
N ASP A 87 2.55 11.62 -2.98
CA ASP A 87 2.23 12.68 -3.94
C ASP A 87 1.75 12.05 -5.25
N VAL A 88 0.75 11.17 -5.16
CA VAL A 88 0.15 10.48 -6.31
C VAL A 88 -1.36 10.48 -6.20
N ASP A 89 -2.00 11.01 -7.23
CA ASP A 89 -3.43 11.14 -7.38
C ASP A 89 -3.95 10.02 -8.29
N ILE A 90 -4.47 8.96 -7.67
CA ILE A 90 -5.06 7.81 -8.38
C ILE A 90 -6.57 7.99 -8.47
N ARG A 91 -7.07 8.01 -9.71
CA ARG A 91 -8.49 8.07 -10.04
C ARG A 91 -8.96 6.81 -10.77
N ILE A 92 -10.25 6.52 -10.67
CA ILE A 92 -10.94 5.42 -11.33
C ILE A 92 -11.93 5.98 -12.34
N ILE A 93 -11.79 5.54 -13.60
CA ILE A 93 -12.74 5.81 -14.67
C ILE A 93 -13.87 4.80 -14.55
N THR A 94 -15.11 5.29 -14.48
CA THR A 94 -16.29 4.41 -14.44
C THR A 94 -16.87 4.31 -15.83
N LEU A 95 -16.72 3.13 -16.45
CA LEU A 95 -17.23 2.89 -17.80
C LEU A 95 -18.74 2.63 -17.79
N PRO A 96 -19.46 2.97 -18.88
CA PRO A 96 -20.83 2.56 -19.07
C PRO A 96 -20.99 1.03 -19.03
N GLN A 97 -22.16 0.56 -18.58
CA GLN A 97 -22.40 -0.87 -18.40
C GLN A 97 -22.21 -1.65 -19.71
N GLY A 98 -21.39 -2.71 -19.66
CA GLY A 98 -21.11 -3.57 -20.80
C GLY A 98 -20.16 -2.99 -21.84
N GLN A 99 -19.59 -1.80 -21.60
CA GLN A 99 -18.55 -1.22 -22.42
C GLN A 99 -17.16 -1.46 -21.82
N ASP A 100 -16.17 -1.54 -22.71
CA ASP A 100 -14.74 -1.62 -22.41
C ASP A 100 -14.05 -0.34 -22.96
N PRO A 101 -12.81 -0.03 -22.54
CA PRO A 101 -12.11 1.16 -23.02
C PRO A 101 -12.00 1.22 -24.55
N ASP A 102 -11.68 0.09 -25.21
CA ASP A 102 -11.63 -0.03 -26.68
C ASP A 102 -12.93 0.44 -27.35
N LYS A 103 -14.10 -0.08 -26.94
CA LYS A 103 -15.40 0.30 -27.50
C LYS A 103 -15.72 1.76 -27.24
N VAL A 104 -15.53 2.25 -26.01
CA VAL A 104 -15.81 3.65 -25.66
C VAL A 104 -15.00 4.59 -26.56
N ILE A 105 -13.70 4.34 -26.71
CA ILE A 105 -12.81 5.18 -27.51
C ILE A 105 -13.20 5.12 -28.98
N ARG A 106 -13.52 3.93 -29.50
CA ARG A 106 -13.89 3.73 -30.91
C ARG A 106 -15.23 4.40 -31.25
N GLU A 107 -16.21 4.31 -30.35
CA GLU A 107 -17.54 4.90 -30.54
C GLU A 107 -17.51 6.43 -30.36
N SER A 108 -16.80 6.92 -29.34
CA SER A 108 -16.73 8.35 -29.03
C SER A 108 -15.46 8.73 -28.24
N PRO A 109 -14.42 9.24 -28.92
CA PRO A 109 -13.24 9.79 -28.25
C PRO A 109 -13.57 10.97 -27.32
N ALA A 110 -14.63 11.72 -27.63
CA ALA A 110 -15.11 12.81 -26.78
C ALA A 110 -15.69 12.29 -25.45
N LEU A 111 -16.45 11.19 -25.49
CA LEU A 111 -16.94 10.53 -24.28
C LEU A 111 -15.79 10.00 -23.44
N TRP A 112 -14.76 9.42 -24.06
CA TRP A 112 -13.56 9.01 -23.33
C TRP A 112 -12.90 10.16 -22.58
N ALA A 113 -12.72 11.32 -23.22
CA ALA A 113 -12.17 12.51 -22.58
C ALA A 113 -13.01 12.99 -21.39
N GLU A 114 -14.35 12.99 -21.52
CA GLU A 114 -15.28 13.32 -20.44
C GLU A 114 -15.16 12.34 -19.26
N LEU A 115 -15.05 11.04 -19.54
CA LEU A 115 -14.88 10.00 -18.53
C LEU A 115 -13.53 10.10 -17.80
N VAL A 116 -12.47 10.50 -18.50
CA VAL A 116 -11.15 10.77 -17.90
C VAL A 116 -11.20 11.99 -16.96
N GLU A 117 -11.90 13.06 -17.35
CA GLU A 117 -12.03 14.27 -16.52
C GLU A 117 -12.93 14.05 -15.31
N SER A 118 -14.01 13.30 -15.46
CA SER A 118 -14.94 12.95 -14.38
C SER A 118 -14.50 11.74 -13.54
N ALA A 119 -13.30 11.20 -13.79
CA ALA A 119 -12.76 10.08 -13.04
C ALA A 119 -12.73 10.38 -11.53
N LEU A 120 -13.20 9.41 -10.73
CA LEU A 120 -13.35 9.60 -9.29
C LEU A 120 -12.04 9.29 -8.57
N PRO A 121 -11.65 10.04 -7.53
CA PRO A 121 -10.59 9.60 -6.62
C PRO A 121 -10.86 8.18 -6.12
N ILE A 122 -9.81 7.39 -5.93
CA ILE A 122 -9.97 5.96 -5.60
C ILE A 122 -10.80 5.70 -4.35
N VAL A 123 -10.62 6.53 -3.30
CA VAL A 123 -11.40 6.45 -2.07
C VAL A 123 -12.87 6.77 -2.34
N GLU A 124 -13.15 7.78 -3.16
CA GLU A 124 -14.51 8.17 -3.56
C GLU A 124 -15.23 7.08 -4.35
N TYR A 125 -14.55 6.48 -5.33
CA TYR A 125 -15.06 5.33 -6.06
C TYR A 125 -15.42 4.18 -5.12
N TYR A 126 -14.55 3.90 -4.14
CA TYR A 126 -14.74 2.83 -3.18
C TYR A 126 -15.94 3.07 -2.25
N PHE A 127 -16.12 4.31 -1.78
CA PHE A 127 -17.34 4.71 -1.06
C PHE A 127 -18.59 4.45 -1.90
N LYS A 128 -18.60 4.87 -3.16
CA LYS A 128 -19.74 4.66 -4.07
C LYS A 128 -20.03 3.16 -4.26
N ALA A 129 -19.02 2.36 -4.55
CA ALA A 129 -19.16 0.92 -4.79
C ALA A 129 -19.67 0.15 -3.57
N VAL A 130 -19.12 0.41 -2.37
CA VAL A 130 -19.57 -0.27 -1.14
C VAL A 130 -20.99 0.13 -0.78
N THR A 131 -21.33 1.41 -0.94
CA THR A 131 -22.64 1.93 -0.51
C THR A 131 -23.77 1.57 -1.45
N SER A 132 -23.49 1.33 -2.75
CA SER A 132 -24.50 0.84 -3.69
C SER A 132 -24.97 -0.59 -3.40
N GLU A 133 -24.19 -1.39 -2.68
CA GLU A 133 -24.51 -2.79 -2.36
C GLU A 133 -25.22 -2.96 -1.00
N LEU A 134 -25.33 -1.90 -0.19
CA LEU A 134 -25.72 -1.99 1.22
C LEU A 134 -26.95 -1.16 1.55
N ASP A 135 -27.82 -1.72 2.39
CA ASP A 135 -28.88 -0.96 3.05
C ASP A 135 -28.32 -0.21 4.26
N LEU A 136 -28.03 1.08 4.06
CA LEU A 136 -27.48 1.98 5.07
C LEU A 136 -28.49 2.44 6.13
N ASP A 137 -29.78 2.13 6.01
CA ASP A 137 -30.75 2.37 7.07
C ASP A 137 -30.79 1.20 8.07
N SER A 138 -30.37 0.01 7.66
CA SER A 138 -30.25 -1.15 8.55
C SER A 138 -29.00 -1.10 9.44
N PRO A 139 -29.09 -1.55 10.73
CA PRO A 139 -27.91 -1.69 11.58
C PRO A 139 -26.81 -2.59 10.99
N LYS A 140 -27.20 -3.65 10.26
CA LYS A 140 -26.27 -4.59 9.62
C LYS A 140 -25.51 -3.92 8.47
N GLY A 141 -26.21 -3.20 7.58
CA GLY A 141 -25.56 -2.52 6.46
C GLY A 141 -24.65 -1.38 6.91
N LYS A 142 -25.01 -0.65 7.97
CA LYS A 142 -24.11 0.33 8.61
C LYS A 142 -22.83 -0.31 9.14
N ALA A 143 -22.96 -1.40 9.89
CA ALA A 143 -21.80 -2.12 10.43
C ALA A 143 -20.91 -2.67 9.31
N GLU A 144 -21.52 -3.15 8.22
CA GLU A 144 -20.83 -3.66 7.04
C GLU A 144 -20.08 -2.57 6.27
N ALA A 145 -20.71 -1.41 6.07
CA ALA A 145 -20.07 -0.26 5.43
C ALA A 145 -18.83 0.19 6.20
N VAL A 146 -18.94 0.30 7.54
CA VAL A 146 -17.79 0.62 8.40
C VAL A 146 -16.72 -0.45 8.31
N ARG A 147 -17.11 -1.74 8.31
CA ARG A 147 -16.18 -2.88 8.21
C ARG A 147 -15.36 -2.84 6.92
N ARG A 148 -15.95 -2.46 5.79
CA ARG A 148 -15.30 -2.42 4.47
C ARG A 148 -14.54 -1.12 4.21
N LEU A 149 -15.06 0.02 4.64
CA LEU A 149 -14.49 1.35 4.34
C LEU A 149 -13.40 1.78 5.33
N MET A 150 -13.53 1.41 6.62
CA MET A 150 -12.57 1.84 7.63
C MET A 150 -11.11 1.43 7.34
N PRO A 151 -10.81 0.19 6.90
CA PRO A 151 -9.44 -0.19 6.55
C PRO A 151 -8.86 0.71 5.46
N VAL A 152 -9.62 0.99 4.40
CA VAL A 152 -9.17 1.87 3.29
C VAL A 152 -8.88 3.29 3.79
N ILE A 153 -9.72 3.81 4.69
CA ILE A 153 -9.51 5.13 5.29
C ILE A 153 -8.27 5.15 6.19
N GLN A 154 -7.95 4.05 6.88
CA GLN A 154 -6.78 3.95 7.76
C GLN A 154 -5.46 3.94 7.00
N GLU A 155 -5.44 3.41 5.77
CA GLU A 155 -4.25 3.42 4.92
C GLU A 155 -3.85 4.86 4.55
N ILE A 156 -4.82 5.78 4.39
CA ILE A 156 -4.56 7.19 4.02
C ILE A 156 -3.55 7.84 4.97
N GLY A 157 -2.35 8.14 4.45
CA GLY A 157 -1.25 8.73 5.20
C GLY A 157 -1.55 10.15 5.69
N ASN A 158 -2.12 10.99 4.81
CA ASN A 158 -2.46 12.38 5.12
C ASN A 158 -3.55 12.46 6.20
N ALA A 159 -3.24 13.09 7.34
CA ALA A 159 -4.15 13.15 8.48
C ALA A 159 -5.43 13.95 8.20
N VAL A 160 -5.34 15.04 7.41
CA VAL A 160 -6.48 15.89 7.08
C VAL A 160 -7.43 15.15 6.14
N GLU A 161 -6.90 14.52 5.10
CA GLU A 161 -7.67 13.70 4.16
C GLU A 161 -8.33 12.51 4.88
N ARG A 162 -7.57 11.80 5.72
CA ARG A 162 -8.11 10.72 6.54
C ARG A 162 -9.27 11.19 7.41
N THR A 163 -9.11 12.32 8.11
CA THR A 163 -10.20 12.90 8.91
C THR A 163 -11.42 13.27 8.06
N HIS A 164 -11.22 13.84 6.87
CA HIS A 164 -12.32 14.14 5.95
C HIS A 164 -13.15 12.89 5.61
N TYR A 165 -12.51 11.77 5.27
CA TYR A 165 -13.22 10.54 4.95
C TYR A 165 -13.85 9.85 6.18
N ILE A 166 -13.25 9.96 7.36
CA ILE A 166 -13.89 9.52 8.62
C ILE A 166 -15.20 10.29 8.84
N GLN A 167 -15.17 11.62 8.68
CA GLN A 167 -16.36 12.46 8.81
C GLN A 167 -17.42 12.12 7.77
N LYS A 168 -16.99 11.87 6.52
CA LYS A 168 -17.88 11.44 5.45
C LYS A 168 -18.57 10.12 5.78
N LEU A 169 -17.82 9.12 6.23
CA LEU A 169 -18.36 7.83 6.65
C LEU A 169 -19.35 8.00 7.82
N ALA A 170 -18.99 8.77 8.85
CA ALA A 170 -19.84 9.06 9.99
C ALA A 170 -21.21 9.64 9.59
N ARG A 171 -21.21 10.64 8.69
CA ARG A 171 -22.44 11.23 8.14
C ARG A 171 -23.27 10.22 7.36
N LEU A 172 -22.61 9.40 6.55
CA LEU A 172 -23.25 8.43 5.68
C LEU A 172 -23.94 7.30 6.47
N VAL A 173 -23.29 6.76 7.50
CA VAL A 173 -23.91 5.73 8.36
C VAL A 173 -24.74 6.30 9.51
N ARG A 174 -24.73 7.63 9.70
CA ARG A 174 -25.37 8.35 10.82
C ARG A 174 -24.91 7.84 12.19
N VAL A 175 -23.59 7.70 12.35
CA VAL A 175 -22.94 7.24 13.58
C VAL A 175 -21.86 8.25 13.98
N ASP A 176 -21.70 8.47 15.29
CA ASP A 176 -20.68 9.37 15.82
C ASP A 176 -19.25 8.94 15.46
N GLU A 177 -18.40 9.91 15.12
CA GLU A 177 -17.00 9.69 14.72
C GLU A 177 -16.19 8.94 15.77
N ARG A 178 -16.41 9.22 17.07
CA ARG A 178 -15.69 8.55 18.17
C ARG A 178 -16.04 7.07 18.21
N THR A 179 -17.29 6.72 17.88
CA THR A 179 -17.72 5.32 17.81
C THR A 179 -17.00 4.59 16.69
N LEU A 180 -16.88 5.21 15.51
CA LEU A 180 -16.13 4.66 14.38
C LEU A 180 -14.64 4.48 14.70
N LEU A 181 -14.01 5.49 15.29
CA LEU A 181 -12.61 5.46 15.70
C LEU A 181 -12.34 4.37 16.76
N ARG A 182 -13.25 4.18 17.71
CA ARG A 182 -13.12 3.11 18.73
C ARG A 182 -13.13 1.73 18.09
N GLN A 183 -14.05 1.49 17.15
CA GLN A 183 -14.11 0.23 16.40
C GLN A 183 -12.84 -0.01 15.58
N ALA A 184 -12.29 1.03 14.97
CA ALA A 184 -11.06 0.99 14.19
C ALA A 184 -9.82 0.70 15.08
N GLY A 185 -9.74 1.31 16.28
CA GLY A 185 -8.66 1.13 17.24
C GLY A 185 -8.66 -0.22 17.97
N MET A 186 -9.83 -0.85 18.15
CA MET A 186 -9.93 -2.19 18.76
C MET A 186 -9.30 -3.28 17.88
N LYS A 187 -9.44 -3.15 16.54
CA LYS A 187 -8.78 -4.06 15.59
C LYS A 187 -7.29 -3.76 15.42
N GLY A 188 -6.83 -2.51 15.53
CA GLY A 188 -5.38 -2.23 15.51
C GLY A 188 -4.61 -2.97 16.60
N LYS A 189 -5.19 -3.11 17.80
CA LYS A 189 -4.62 -3.91 18.89
C LYS A 189 -4.76 -5.42 18.70
N MET A 190 -5.90 -5.90 18.18
CA MET A 190 -6.10 -7.34 17.90
C MET A 190 -5.35 -7.84 16.67
N ALA A 191 -5.24 -7.05 15.60
CA ALA A 191 -4.51 -7.38 14.39
C ALA A 191 -3.00 -7.28 14.63
N LYS A 192 -2.53 -6.33 15.45
CA LYS A 192 -1.13 -6.32 15.92
C LYS A 192 -0.83 -7.54 16.79
N ARG A 193 -1.71 -7.91 17.73
CA ARG A 193 -1.61 -9.17 18.47
C ARG A 193 -1.66 -10.41 17.57
N ARG A 194 -2.50 -10.43 16.54
CA ARG A 194 -2.64 -11.58 15.63
C ARG A 194 -1.52 -11.64 14.57
N LYS A 195 -0.87 -10.52 14.24
CA LYS A 195 0.38 -10.47 13.47
C LYS A 195 1.58 -10.90 14.31
N GLU A 196 1.52 -10.68 15.62
CA GLU A 196 2.51 -11.15 16.62
C GLU A 196 2.28 -12.63 17.02
N GLU A 197 1.04 -13.15 16.96
CA GLU A 197 0.68 -14.52 17.39
C GLU A 197 0.34 -15.50 16.23
N GLY A 198 0.30 -15.05 14.97
CA GLY A 198 -0.21 -15.86 13.85
C GLY A 198 0.56 -15.75 12.53
N GLY A 199 1.68 -15.03 12.50
CA GLY A 199 2.64 -15.14 11.42
C GLY A 199 3.66 -16.20 11.78
N ALA A 200 3.54 -17.41 11.23
CA ALA A 200 4.75 -18.07 10.78
C ALA A 200 5.45 -17.01 9.92
N LEU A 201 6.67 -16.61 10.31
CA LEU A 201 7.49 -15.81 9.42
C LEU A 201 7.42 -16.50 8.04
N PRO A 202 7.32 -15.76 6.92
CA PRO A 202 7.57 -16.40 5.62
C PRO A 202 8.85 -17.21 5.82
N ASP A 203 8.94 -18.45 5.31
CA ASP A 203 10.18 -19.23 5.35
C ASP A 203 11.29 -18.25 4.98
N ARG A 204 11.92 -17.68 6.02
CA ARG A 204 13.27 -17.21 5.91
C ARG A 204 13.87 -18.50 5.45
N GLU A 205 14.54 -18.49 4.29
CA GLU A 205 15.57 -19.50 4.09
C GLU A 205 16.20 -19.65 5.47
N GLU A 206 15.96 -20.79 6.11
CA GLU A 206 16.66 -21.13 7.33
C GLU A 206 18.05 -21.24 6.75
N LEU A 207 18.74 -20.10 6.75
CA LEU A 207 20.16 -20.05 6.70
C LEU A 207 20.47 -20.83 7.96
N THR A 208 20.64 -22.14 7.79
CA THR A 208 21.12 -23.07 8.77
C THR A 208 22.55 -22.66 8.99
N PHE A 209 22.69 -21.51 9.63
CA PHE A 209 23.96 -20.99 10.04
C PHE A 209 24.44 -21.96 11.10
N GLY A 210 25.69 -22.38 10.98
CA GLY A 210 26.42 -22.89 12.14
C GLY A 210 26.31 -21.88 13.28
N LEU A 211 26.44 -22.35 14.52
CA LEU A 211 26.49 -21.46 15.69
C LEU A 211 27.55 -20.36 15.48
N GLU A 212 28.63 -20.69 14.78
CA GLU A 212 29.71 -19.79 14.36
C GLU A 212 29.20 -18.66 13.46
N GLU A 213 28.47 -18.98 12.39
CA GLU A 213 27.99 -18.00 11.42
C GLU A 213 26.89 -17.10 12.00
N TYR A 214 26.07 -17.65 12.90
CA TYR A 214 25.09 -16.87 13.65
C TYR A 214 25.78 -15.85 14.58
N CYS A 215 26.81 -16.28 15.31
CA CYS A 215 27.60 -15.40 16.16
C CYS A 215 28.29 -14.30 15.35
N LEU A 216 28.94 -14.65 14.23
CA LEU A 216 29.60 -13.68 13.35
C LEU A 216 28.62 -12.66 12.75
N SER A 217 27.47 -13.11 12.24
CA SER A 217 26.45 -12.21 11.69
C SER A 217 25.89 -11.25 12.74
N THR A 218 25.77 -11.72 14.00
CA THR A 218 25.32 -10.92 15.13
C THR A 218 26.36 -9.86 15.50
N LEU A 219 27.65 -10.23 15.54
CA LEU A 219 28.76 -9.29 15.79
C LEU A 219 28.85 -8.22 14.70
N LEU A 220 28.72 -8.58 13.42
CA LEU A 220 28.74 -7.62 12.30
C LEU A 220 27.59 -6.61 12.38
N LYS A 221 26.38 -7.05 12.74
CA LYS A 221 25.22 -6.18 12.90
C LYS A 221 25.28 -5.33 14.17
N ARG A 222 26.00 -5.78 15.20
CA ARG A 222 26.10 -5.13 16.52
C ARG A 222 27.54 -5.16 17.05
N PRO A 223 28.44 -4.33 16.51
CA PRO A 223 29.86 -4.36 16.88
C PRO A 223 30.15 -4.09 18.36
N HIS A 224 29.24 -3.38 19.05
CA HIS A 224 29.38 -3.09 20.49
C HIS A 224 29.35 -4.34 21.38
N LEU A 225 28.81 -5.47 20.88
CA LEU A 225 28.77 -6.73 21.63
C LEU A 225 30.14 -7.43 21.73
N LEU A 226 31.13 -7.00 20.95
CA LEU A 226 32.45 -7.59 20.92
C LEU A 226 33.13 -7.50 22.30
N HIS A 227 32.92 -6.40 23.03
CA HIS A 227 33.47 -6.24 24.38
C HIS A 227 32.87 -7.25 25.37
N SER A 228 31.55 -7.43 25.34
CA SER A 228 30.86 -8.40 26.22
C SER A 228 31.20 -9.85 25.88
N LEU A 229 31.46 -10.14 24.60
CA LEU A 229 31.92 -11.45 24.17
C LEU A 229 33.34 -11.74 24.69
N ASP A 230 34.23 -10.75 24.62
CA ASP A 230 35.61 -10.88 25.08
C ASP A 230 35.68 -11.11 26.60
N GLU A 231 34.82 -10.43 27.38
CA GLU A 231 34.66 -10.70 28.81
C GLU A 231 34.16 -12.13 29.07
N ALA A 232 33.13 -12.56 28.34
CA ALA A 232 32.56 -13.90 28.50
C ALA A 232 33.56 -15.02 28.14
N LEU A 233 34.41 -14.82 27.13
CA LEU A 233 35.46 -15.79 26.76
C LEU A 233 36.51 -15.92 27.87
N ARG A 234 36.93 -14.80 28.46
CA ARG A 234 37.87 -14.80 29.59
C ARG A 234 37.30 -15.48 30.83
N ASP A 235 36.01 -15.31 31.10
CA ASP A 235 35.32 -15.96 32.23
C ASP A 235 35.32 -17.50 32.10
N VAL A 236 35.38 -18.02 30.87
CA VAL A 236 35.44 -19.46 30.58
C VAL A 236 36.90 -19.95 30.40
N GLY A 237 37.88 -19.06 30.58
CA GLY A 237 39.30 -19.37 30.44
C GLY A 237 39.78 -19.53 29.00
N ALA A 238 39.00 -19.05 28.03
CA ALA A 238 39.42 -18.93 26.63
C ALA A 238 40.15 -17.60 26.41
N ASP A 239 41.05 -17.58 25.43
CA ASP A 239 41.68 -16.34 24.99
C ASP A 239 40.65 -15.40 24.36
N GLY A 240 40.88 -14.09 24.53
CA GLY A 240 40.06 -13.07 23.89
C GLY A 240 40.25 -13.06 22.38
N LEU A 241 39.27 -12.50 21.65
CA LEU A 241 39.32 -12.42 20.19
C LEU A 241 40.46 -11.48 19.75
N ASN A 242 41.40 -12.00 18.96
CA ASN A 242 42.47 -11.23 18.36
C ASN A 242 42.17 -10.96 16.87
N VAL A 243 42.77 -9.91 16.32
CA VAL A 243 42.68 -9.54 14.91
C VAL A 243 43.14 -10.70 14.01
N ASP A 244 44.13 -11.48 14.46
CA ASP A 244 44.67 -12.63 13.73
C ASP A 244 43.65 -13.77 13.55
N ASP A 245 42.64 -13.88 14.42
CA ASP A 245 41.58 -14.91 14.32
C ASP A 245 40.68 -14.71 13.08
N PHE A 246 40.70 -13.51 12.50
CA PHE A 246 39.88 -13.14 11.34
C PHE A 246 40.68 -13.10 10.04
N VAL A 247 41.97 -13.46 10.07
CA VAL A 247 42.86 -13.38 8.91
C VAL A 247 42.76 -14.63 8.01
N GLN A 248 42.28 -15.76 8.53
CA GLN A 248 42.15 -17.01 7.77
C GLN A 248 40.72 -17.56 7.86
N ALA A 249 40.04 -17.70 6.71
CA ALA A 249 38.66 -18.18 6.63
C ALA A 249 38.51 -19.72 6.69
N GLU A 250 39.61 -20.47 6.90
CA GLU A 250 39.66 -21.94 6.73
C GLU A 250 39.89 -22.74 8.02
N ASN A 251 39.72 -22.16 9.22
CA ASN A 251 39.86 -22.91 10.46
C ASN A 251 38.69 -23.90 10.65
N ARG A 252 38.91 -25.13 10.18
CA ARG A 252 38.11 -26.35 10.43
C ARG A 252 38.29 -26.88 11.85
#